data_AF-A0A7V9L406-F1
#
_entry.id   AF-A0A7V9L406-F1
#
_cell.length_a   1.000
_cell.length_b   1.000
_cell.length_c   1.000
_cell.angle_alpha   90.00
_cell.angle_beta   90.00
_cell.angle_gamma   90.00
#
_symmetry.space_group_name_H-M   'P 1'
#
loop_
_entity.id
_entity.type
_entity.pdbx_description
1 polymer ?
#
loop_
_entity_poly.entity_id
_entity_poly.type
_entity_poly.pdbx_seq_one_letter_code
_entity_poly.pdbx_strand_id
1 'polypeptide(L)'
;MRFGIAVVLLFAVSRDVAGDPSKHEVTLAQAKQILPDAPAACSDIPCLISAMYAKDPKARDLALALYRENGSVAGVGPEEIMDGGYRGKIKLVPELPLARYRKHLELVSYSTKSIDEFFAKLFDKQPAPAYRWRGIQLRFVRSVGKRTPSAYAMGWMFAYNVEGSLMTSAAGVRETYFHELFHSNDGAHNNWSGKALRADYDAIVKKCPGVTIKCLTPYAPNDTTVRGGTFYAFQQNNGDGVHEYAAELAVRYWEEHMEILAKGKLAKKPFKCGPPENGRSWKALVDEFFGGRDLTPAC
;
A
#
# COMPACT_ATOMS: atom_id res chain seq x y z
N MET A 1 33.74 30.40 -1.02
CA MET A 1 33.02 29.20 -0.55
C MET A 1 31.76 29.66 0.17
N ARG A 2 30.58 29.44 -0.44
CA ARG A 2 29.29 29.87 0.13
C ARG A 2 28.71 28.70 0.93
N PHE A 3 28.48 28.92 2.22
CA PHE A 3 27.75 28.00 3.09
C PHE A 3 26.25 28.03 2.72
N GLY A 4 25.71 26.90 2.29
CA GLY A 4 24.28 26.71 2.07
C GLY A 4 23.62 26.24 3.35
N ILE A 5 22.75 27.06 3.91
CA ILE A 5 21.91 26.76 5.07
C ILE A 5 20.86 25.72 4.64
N ALA A 6 20.93 24.52 5.19
CA ALA A 6 19.89 23.51 5.05
C ALA A 6 18.70 23.92 5.94
N VAL A 7 17.61 24.34 5.32
CA VAL A 7 16.33 24.58 6.00
C VAL A 7 15.70 23.22 6.28
N VAL A 8 15.79 22.77 7.54
CA VAL A 8 15.00 21.65 8.05
C VAL A 8 13.60 22.18 8.34
N LEU A 9 12.67 21.98 7.41
CA LEU A 9 11.24 22.22 7.62
C LEU A 9 10.69 21.08 8.51
N LEU A 10 10.66 21.33 9.82
CA LEU A 10 9.84 20.56 10.75
C LEU A 10 8.36 20.83 10.43
N PHE A 11 7.71 19.90 9.73
CA PHE A 11 6.26 19.86 9.68
C PHE A 11 5.77 19.34 11.03
N ALA A 12 5.10 20.21 11.79
CA ALA A 12 4.29 19.81 12.93
C ALA A 12 3.12 18.95 12.39
N VAL A 13 3.24 17.63 12.54
CA VAL A 13 2.12 16.71 12.32
C VAL A 13 1.22 16.84 13.54
N SER A 14 0.06 17.49 13.38
CA SER A 14 -1.00 17.47 14.37
C SER A 14 -1.33 16.01 14.70
N ARG A 15 -1.32 15.64 15.98
CA ARG A 15 -1.93 14.39 16.44
C ARG A 15 -3.44 14.57 16.27
N ASP A 16 -3.95 14.23 15.10
CA ASP A 16 -5.39 14.06 14.92
C ASP A 16 -5.82 12.96 15.89
N VAL A 17 -6.78 13.28 16.76
CA VAL A 17 -7.49 12.30 17.57
C VAL A 17 -8.04 11.27 16.60
N ALA A 18 -7.55 10.03 16.70
CA ALA A 18 -7.81 8.97 15.73
C ALA A 18 -9.32 8.82 15.53
N GLY A 19 -9.82 9.35 14.40
CA GLY A 19 -11.16 9.09 13.94
C GLY A 19 -11.31 7.61 13.60
N ASP A 20 -12.55 7.14 13.54
CA ASP A 20 -12.85 5.79 13.07
C ASP A 20 -12.16 5.54 11.71
N PRO A 21 -11.21 4.58 11.61
CA PRO A 21 -10.42 4.38 10.40
C PRO A 21 -11.24 3.90 9.21
N SER A 22 -12.49 3.47 9.46
CA SER A 22 -13.47 3.14 8.43
C SER A 22 -14.22 4.36 7.87
N LYS A 23 -14.02 5.55 8.43
CA LYS A 23 -14.75 6.79 8.07
C LYS A 23 -13.85 7.87 7.43
N HIS A 24 -12.71 7.48 6.89
CA HIS A 24 -11.86 8.41 6.16
C HIS A 24 -12.31 8.61 4.72
N GLU A 25 -12.34 9.86 4.28
CA GLU A 25 -12.60 10.25 2.91
C GLU A 25 -11.54 11.25 2.43
N VAL A 26 -11.29 11.24 1.12
CA VAL A 26 -10.50 12.30 0.47
C VAL A 26 -11.30 13.60 0.51
N THR A 27 -10.68 14.68 0.97
CA THR A 27 -11.33 16.01 1.02
C THR A 27 -11.43 16.63 -0.38
N LEU A 28 -12.34 17.59 -0.55
CA LEU A 28 -12.46 18.32 -1.82
C LEU A 28 -11.13 18.99 -2.24
N ALA A 29 -10.38 19.55 -1.29
CA ALA A 29 -9.10 20.18 -1.55
C ALA A 29 -8.06 19.18 -2.08
N GLN A 30 -7.99 17.99 -1.50
CA GLN A 30 -7.13 16.90 -1.98
C GLN A 30 -7.60 16.37 -3.35
N ALA A 31 -8.92 16.21 -3.55
CA ALA A 31 -9.46 15.75 -4.83
C ALA A 31 -9.09 16.72 -5.97
N LYS A 32 -9.15 18.03 -5.74
CA LYS A 32 -8.72 19.06 -6.72
C LYS A 32 -7.25 18.93 -7.13
N GLN A 33 -6.37 18.39 -6.28
CA GLN A 33 -4.96 18.20 -6.61
C GLN A 33 -4.73 17.05 -7.61
N ILE A 34 -5.60 16.04 -7.62
CA ILE A 34 -5.46 14.85 -8.47
C ILE A 34 -6.46 14.79 -9.62
N LEU A 35 -7.41 15.73 -9.67
CA LEU A 35 -8.38 15.93 -10.76
C LEU A 35 -8.19 17.33 -11.39
N PRO A 36 -6.99 17.65 -11.92
CA PRO A 36 -6.62 19.03 -12.27
C PRO A 36 -7.41 19.61 -13.46
N ASP A 37 -7.93 18.76 -14.36
CA ASP A 37 -8.64 19.19 -15.57
C ASP A 37 -10.15 19.38 -15.36
N ALA A 38 -10.65 19.15 -14.14
CA ALA A 38 -12.06 19.35 -13.85
C ALA A 38 -12.43 20.85 -13.79
N PRO A 39 -13.62 21.26 -14.26
CA PRO A 39 -14.05 22.65 -14.26
C PRO A 39 -14.00 23.28 -12.86
N ALA A 40 -13.50 24.52 -12.76
CA ALA A 40 -13.43 25.26 -11.51
C ALA A 40 -14.81 25.46 -10.84
N ALA A 41 -15.90 25.41 -11.62
CA ALA A 41 -17.27 25.49 -11.14
C ALA A 41 -17.73 24.27 -10.32
N CYS A 42 -17.00 23.15 -10.35
CA CYS A 42 -17.33 21.99 -9.52
C CYS A 42 -17.10 22.29 -8.03
N SER A 43 -18.19 22.27 -7.26
CA SER A 43 -18.20 22.51 -5.81
C SER A 43 -18.10 21.25 -4.96
N ASP A 44 -18.16 20.06 -5.58
CA ASP A 44 -18.08 18.77 -4.89
C ASP A 44 -17.24 17.74 -5.67
N ILE A 45 -16.89 16.64 -5.00
CA ILE A 45 -16.07 15.57 -5.56
C ILE A 45 -16.78 14.81 -6.71
N PRO A 46 -18.08 14.45 -6.61
CA PRO A 46 -18.80 13.82 -7.72
C PRO A 46 -18.78 14.63 -9.02
N CYS A 47 -18.90 15.97 -8.96
CA CYS A 47 -18.76 16.84 -10.12
C CYS A 47 -17.36 16.76 -10.71
N LEU A 48 -16.31 16.85 -9.87
CA LEU A 48 -14.92 16.76 -10.31
C LEU A 48 -14.64 15.42 -11.04
N ILE A 49 -15.08 14.30 -10.44
CA ILE A 49 -14.93 12.96 -11.04
C ILE A 49 -15.69 12.89 -12.36
N SER A 50 -16.95 13.35 -12.37
CA SER A 50 -17.81 13.28 -13.55
C SER A 50 -17.21 14.04 -14.74
N ALA A 51 -16.61 15.20 -14.48
CA ALA A 51 -15.97 16.00 -15.51
C ALA A 51 -14.65 15.37 -15.99
N MET A 52 -13.78 14.91 -15.07
CA MET A 52 -12.49 14.29 -15.42
C MET A 52 -12.67 13.04 -16.28
N TYR A 53 -13.69 12.23 -16.00
CA TYR A 53 -13.97 10.97 -16.69
C TYR A 53 -15.04 11.09 -17.79
N ALA A 54 -15.42 12.30 -18.21
CA ALA A 54 -16.54 12.52 -19.15
C ALA A 54 -16.41 11.75 -20.47
N LYS A 55 -15.19 11.43 -20.90
CA LYS A 55 -14.88 10.71 -22.15
C LYS A 55 -15.06 9.19 -22.06
N ASP A 56 -15.22 8.63 -20.87
CA ASP A 56 -15.43 7.19 -20.65
C ASP A 56 -16.44 6.97 -19.52
N PRO A 57 -17.75 6.87 -19.84
CA PRO A 57 -18.80 6.70 -18.83
C PRO A 57 -18.60 5.49 -17.92
N LYS A 58 -18.01 4.40 -18.43
CA LYS A 58 -17.74 3.21 -17.61
C LYS A 58 -16.66 3.48 -16.58
N ALA A 59 -15.58 4.16 -16.97
CA ALA A 59 -14.53 4.56 -16.03
C ALA A 59 -15.05 5.59 -15.02
N ARG A 60 -15.89 6.54 -15.46
CA ARG A 60 -16.56 7.49 -14.57
C ARG A 60 -17.38 6.78 -13.49
N ASP A 61 -18.21 5.83 -13.89
CA ASP A 61 -19.11 5.15 -12.95
C ASP A 61 -18.31 4.32 -11.93
N LEU A 62 -17.18 3.72 -12.33
CA LEU A 62 -16.23 3.06 -11.42
C LEU A 62 -15.59 4.06 -10.43
N ALA A 63 -15.13 5.21 -10.91
CA ALA A 63 -14.51 6.24 -10.06
C ALA A 63 -15.50 6.85 -9.07
N LEU A 64 -16.76 7.07 -9.49
CA LEU A 64 -17.84 7.53 -8.61
C LEU A 64 -18.21 6.47 -7.57
N ALA A 65 -18.30 5.20 -7.96
CA ALA A 65 -18.57 4.10 -7.04
C ALA A 65 -17.48 4.00 -5.98
N LEU A 66 -16.21 4.09 -6.38
CA LEU A 66 -15.07 4.08 -5.49
C LEU A 66 -15.17 5.17 -4.41
N TYR A 67 -15.46 6.41 -4.81
CA TYR A 67 -15.63 7.51 -3.85
C TYR A 67 -16.82 7.29 -2.92
N ARG A 68 -17.99 6.90 -3.43
CA ARG A 68 -19.18 6.67 -2.59
C ARG A 68 -19.00 5.51 -1.61
N GLU A 69 -18.31 4.45 -2.01
CA GLU A 69 -18.23 3.21 -1.23
C GLU A 69 -17.14 3.27 -0.16
N ASN A 70 -16.02 3.93 -0.42
CA ASN A 70 -14.87 3.93 0.50
C ASN A 70 -14.14 5.26 0.65
N GLY A 71 -14.70 6.35 0.11
CA GLY A 71 -14.13 7.69 0.23
C GLY A 71 -12.87 7.95 -0.60
N SER A 72 -12.39 6.98 -1.40
CA SER A 72 -11.18 7.12 -2.20
C SER A 72 -11.46 7.78 -3.54
N VAL A 73 -10.51 8.57 -4.03
CA VAL A 73 -10.66 9.31 -5.30
C VAL A 73 -9.60 8.85 -6.27
N ALA A 74 -10.03 8.39 -7.44
CA ALA A 74 -9.17 8.05 -8.56
C ALA A 74 -8.92 9.28 -9.43
N GLY A 75 -7.65 9.65 -9.58
CA GLY A 75 -7.18 10.77 -10.39
C GLY A 75 -5.80 10.49 -10.96
N VAL A 76 -5.03 11.52 -11.23
CA VAL A 76 -3.67 11.39 -11.79
C VAL A 76 -2.60 11.85 -10.80
N GLY A 77 -1.41 11.26 -10.90
CA GLY A 77 -0.22 11.83 -10.28
C GLY A 77 0.32 13.01 -11.09
N PRO A 78 1.19 13.85 -10.51
CA PRO A 78 1.86 14.91 -11.26
C PRO A 78 2.87 14.32 -12.25
N GLU A 79 3.30 15.13 -13.21
CA GLU A 79 4.55 14.85 -13.91
C GLU A 79 5.72 15.07 -12.94
N GLU A 80 6.58 14.06 -12.80
CA GLU A 80 7.69 14.13 -11.87
C GLU A 80 8.88 13.27 -12.30
N ILE A 81 10.04 13.56 -11.72
CA ILE A 81 11.23 12.73 -11.81
C ILE A 81 11.45 12.09 -10.44
N MET A 82 11.10 10.82 -10.33
CA MET A 82 11.32 10.02 -9.14
C MET A 82 12.76 9.50 -9.10
N ASP A 83 13.33 9.42 -7.89
CA ASP A 83 14.54 8.65 -7.65
C ASP A 83 14.19 7.17 -7.45
N GLY A 84 14.52 6.32 -8.42
CA GLY A 84 14.30 4.87 -8.34
C GLY A 84 15.41 4.10 -7.61
N GLY A 85 16.30 4.81 -6.90
CA GLY A 85 17.49 4.22 -6.26
C GLY A 85 18.42 3.64 -7.31
N TYR A 86 18.74 2.34 -7.18
CA TYR A 86 19.60 1.65 -8.15
C TYR A 86 19.04 1.64 -9.59
N ARG A 87 17.73 1.91 -9.76
CA ARG A 87 17.06 2.01 -11.08
C ARG A 87 17.25 3.39 -11.74
N GLY A 88 17.95 4.30 -11.07
CA GLY A 88 18.21 5.67 -11.51
C GLY A 88 16.96 6.55 -11.52
N LYS A 89 17.06 7.71 -12.16
CA LYS A 89 15.93 8.62 -12.33
C LYS A 89 14.85 8.00 -13.23
N ILE A 90 13.59 8.16 -12.84
CA ILE A 90 12.42 7.64 -13.54
C ILE A 90 11.47 8.80 -13.77
N LYS A 91 11.15 9.07 -15.03
CA LYS A 91 10.13 10.05 -15.39
C LYS A 91 8.75 9.40 -15.31
N LEU A 92 7.89 9.95 -14.47
CA LEU A 92 6.48 9.60 -14.35
C LEU A 92 5.65 10.72 -14.97
N VAL A 93 4.60 10.34 -15.70
CA VAL A 93 3.64 11.28 -16.29
C VAL A 93 2.22 10.96 -15.83
N PRO A 94 1.34 11.97 -15.71
CA PRO A 94 -0.08 11.75 -15.46
C PRO A 94 -0.69 10.80 -16.50
N GLU A 95 -1.46 9.81 -16.08
CA GLU A 95 -2.13 8.88 -17.00
C GLU A 95 -3.49 8.46 -16.44
N LEU A 96 -4.56 9.12 -16.88
CA LEU A 96 -5.91 8.80 -16.42
C LEU A 96 -6.32 7.41 -16.97
N PRO A 97 -6.86 6.50 -16.15
CA PRO A 97 -7.13 5.12 -16.55
C PRO A 97 -8.43 5.02 -17.38
N LEU A 98 -8.40 5.52 -18.61
CA LEU A 98 -9.50 5.46 -19.57
C LEU A 98 -9.26 4.38 -20.62
N ALA A 99 -10.31 4.01 -21.37
CA ALA A 99 -10.23 3.14 -22.55
C ALA A 99 -9.42 1.86 -22.26
N ARG A 100 -8.27 1.65 -22.91
CA ARG A 100 -7.43 0.45 -22.71
C ARG A 100 -6.87 0.33 -21.29
N TYR A 101 -6.70 1.44 -20.58
CA TYR A 101 -6.22 1.47 -19.22
C TYR A 101 -7.35 1.41 -18.18
N ARG A 102 -8.63 1.45 -18.59
CA ARG A 102 -9.78 1.30 -17.67
C ARG A 102 -9.71 0.02 -16.83
N LYS A 103 -9.15 -1.05 -17.39
CA LYS A 103 -8.88 -2.30 -16.65
C LYS A 103 -8.11 -2.06 -15.35
N HIS A 104 -7.22 -1.07 -15.28
CA HIS A 104 -6.46 -0.77 -14.06
C HIS A 104 -7.35 -0.15 -12.98
N LEU A 105 -8.29 0.72 -13.37
CA LEU A 105 -9.30 1.21 -12.45
C LEU A 105 -10.21 0.07 -11.96
N GLU A 106 -10.60 -0.86 -12.84
CA GLU A 106 -11.37 -2.05 -12.47
C GLU A 106 -10.62 -2.92 -11.43
N LEU A 107 -9.31 -3.16 -11.64
CA LEU A 107 -8.48 -3.93 -10.72
C LEU A 107 -8.28 -3.24 -9.37
N VAL A 108 -8.08 -1.91 -9.36
CA VAL A 108 -7.96 -1.13 -8.12
C VAL A 108 -9.30 -1.10 -7.37
N SER A 109 -10.41 -0.84 -8.07
CA SER A 109 -11.76 -0.90 -7.47
C SER A 109 -12.04 -2.26 -6.84
N TYR A 110 -11.75 -3.36 -7.55
CA TYR A 110 -11.86 -4.71 -7.01
C TYR A 110 -11.00 -4.91 -5.75
N SER A 111 -9.75 -4.43 -5.77
CA SER A 111 -8.83 -4.56 -4.64
C SER A 111 -9.33 -3.81 -3.42
N THR A 112 -9.78 -2.56 -3.59
CA THR A 112 -10.32 -1.76 -2.49
C THR A 112 -11.55 -2.39 -1.86
N LYS A 113 -12.47 -2.92 -2.68
CA LYS A 113 -13.66 -3.64 -2.20
C LYS A 113 -13.29 -4.93 -1.47
N SER A 114 -12.33 -5.71 -1.99
CA SER A 114 -11.87 -6.94 -1.36
C SER A 114 -11.24 -6.68 0.03
N ILE A 115 -10.53 -5.55 0.18
CA ILE A 115 -9.95 -5.15 1.46
C ILE A 115 -11.05 -4.65 2.41
N ASP A 116 -12.04 -3.95 1.89
CA ASP A 116 -13.17 -3.50 2.69
C ASP A 116 -13.98 -4.66 3.27
N GLU A 117 -14.31 -5.65 2.43
CA GLU A 117 -14.97 -6.89 2.84
C GLU A 117 -14.13 -7.68 3.85
N PHE A 118 -12.80 -7.65 3.70
CA PHE A 118 -11.88 -8.26 4.66
C PHE A 118 -12.01 -7.63 6.04
N PHE A 119 -11.88 -6.30 6.15
CA PHE A 119 -11.98 -5.61 7.44
C PHE A 119 -13.39 -5.71 8.02
N ALA A 120 -14.44 -5.64 7.20
CA ALA A 120 -15.82 -5.79 7.65
C ALA A 120 -16.08 -7.18 8.26
N LYS A 121 -15.59 -8.25 7.62
CA LYS A 121 -15.71 -9.62 8.16
C LYS A 121 -14.83 -9.83 9.37
N LEU A 122 -13.58 -9.38 9.30
CA LEU A 122 -12.63 -9.57 10.36
C LEU A 122 -13.13 -8.87 11.62
N PHE A 123 -13.57 -7.62 11.55
CA PHE A 123 -13.96 -6.81 12.71
C PHE A 123 -15.47 -6.75 12.98
N ASP A 124 -16.27 -7.70 12.47
CA ASP A 124 -17.71 -7.73 12.78
C ASP A 124 -17.95 -7.78 14.30
N LYS A 125 -18.68 -6.78 14.80
CA LYS A 125 -18.98 -6.54 16.24
C LYS A 125 -17.73 -6.42 17.12
N GLN A 126 -16.62 -5.97 16.55
CA GLN A 126 -15.38 -5.68 17.26
C GLN A 126 -15.04 -4.20 17.22
N PRO A 127 -14.16 -3.72 18.10
CA PRO A 127 -13.52 -2.42 17.93
C PRO A 127 -12.81 -2.34 16.58
N ALA A 128 -12.83 -1.16 15.95
CA ALA A 128 -12.08 -0.93 14.71
C ALA A 128 -10.56 -1.07 14.96
N PRO A 129 -9.80 -1.61 13.98
CA PRO A 129 -8.33 -1.67 14.06
C PRO A 129 -7.72 -0.27 14.00
N ALA A 130 -6.43 -0.11 14.33
CA ALA A 130 -5.71 1.13 14.05
C ALA A 130 -5.38 1.29 12.55
N TYR A 131 -5.32 0.17 11.82
CA TYR A 131 -5.05 0.17 10.39
C TYR A 131 -6.12 0.93 9.60
N ARG A 132 -5.72 1.92 8.80
CA ARG A 132 -6.57 2.65 7.85
C ARG A 132 -6.46 2.04 6.45
N TRP A 133 -7.60 1.78 5.82
CA TRP A 133 -7.69 1.25 4.44
C TRP A 133 -8.61 2.06 3.51
N ARG A 134 -9.22 3.15 4.00
CA ARG A 134 -10.19 3.99 3.27
C ARG A 134 -9.70 5.42 3.05
N GLY A 135 -10.36 6.13 2.14
CA GLY A 135 -10.07 7.54 1.85
C GLY A 135 -8.69 7.77 1.26
N ILE A 136 -8.35 7.05 0.19
CA ILE A 136 -7.02 7.07 -0.44
C ILE A 136 -7.03 7.92 -1.72
N GLN A 137 -6.00 8.75 -1.91
CA GLN A 137 -5.74 9.40 -3.19
C GLN A 137 -5.08 8.41 -4.15
N LEU A 138 -5.84 7.88 -5.11
CA LEU A 138 -5.36 6.91 -6.08
C LEU A 138 -4.85 7.66 -7.32
N ARG A 139 -3.53 7.79 -7.44
CA ARG A 139 -2.86 8.60 -8.47
C ARG A 139 -2.36 7.70 -9.59
N PHE A 140 -3.06 7.71 -10.72
CA PHE A 140 -2.64 6.94 -11.88
C PHE A 140 -1.56 7.69 -12.66
N VAL A 141 -0.48 6.99 -12.98
CA VAL A 141 0.69 7.50 -13.70
C VAL A 141 1.16 6.47 -14.73
N ARG A 142 2.07 6.90 -15.60
CA ARG A 142 2.82 6.01 -16.49
C ARG A 142 4.30 6.38 -16.45
N SER A 143 5.16 5.37 -16.40
CA SER A 143 6.60 5.58 -16.53
C SER A 143 7.01 5.75 -18.00
N VAL A 144 7.85 6.75 -18.30
CA VAL A 144 8.36 6.98 -19.66
C VAL A 144 9.58 6.09 -19.93
N GLY A 145 9.50 5.22 -20.94
CA GLY A 145 10.60 4.35 -21.36
C GLY A 145 11.00 3.27 -20.34
N LYS A 146 10.21 3.09 -19.27
CA LYS A 146 10.41 2.12 -18.19
C LYS A 146 9.07 1.49 -17.83
N ARG A 147 9.10 0.45 -16.97
CA ARG A 147 7.92 -0.19 -16.34
C ARG A 147 7.98 -0.20 -14.81
N THR A 148 8.75 0.72 -14.26
CA THR A 148 9.02 0.84 -12.83
C THR A 148 8.84 2.28 -12.36
N PRO A 149 8.52 2.51 -11.07
CA PRO A 149 8.04 1.49 -10.14
C PRO A 149 6.68 0.95 -10.59
N SER A 150 6.22 -0.17 -10.02
CA SER A 150 4.85 -0.64 -10.30
C SER A 150 3.83 0.19 -9.53
N ALA A 151 4.15 0.52 -8.28
CA ALA A 151 3.45 1.49 -7.46
C ALA A 151 4.41 2.10 -6.42
N TYR A 152 3.94 3.10 -5.69
CA TYR A 152 4.54 3.58 -4.45
C TYR A 152 3.48 4.30 -3.61
N ALA A 153 3.70 4.41 -2.29
CA ALA A 153 2.88 5.20 -1.37
C ALA A 153 3.63 6.39 -0.75
N MET A 154 2.89 7.43 -0.38
CA MET A 154 3.41 8.58 0.37
C MET A 154 2.26 9.31 1.08
N GLY A 155 2.30 9.40 2.41
CA GLY A 155 1.13 9.88 3.16
C GLY A 155 -0.09 9.01 2.87
N TRP A 156 -1.26 9.59 2.60
CA TRP A 156 -2.48 8.85 2.22
C TRP A 156 -2.76 8.86 0.72
N MET A 157 -1.71 8.62 -0.07
CA MET A 157 -1.81 8.44 -1.52
C MET A 157 -1.16 7.12 -1.94
N PHE A 158 -1.67 6.56 -3.04
CA PHE A 158 -1.14 5.40 -3.72
C PHE A 158 -0.97 5.75 -5.20
N ALA A 159 0.28 5.78 -5.67
CA ALA A 159 0.60 6.03 -7.05
C ALA A 159 0.67 4.71 -7.80
N TYR A 160 -0.16 4.56 -8.82
CA TYR A 160 -0.32 3.34 -9.60
C TYR A 160 0.22 3.53 -11.00
N ASN A 161 1.22 2.76 -11.40
CA ASN A 161 1.74 2.78 -12.76
C ASN A 161 0.93 1.85 -13.65
N VAL A 162 0.18 2.39 -14.61
CA VAL A 162 -0.64 1.58 -15.54
C VAL A 162 0.19 0.71 -16.48
N GLU A 163 1.52 0.90 -16.53
CA GLU A 163 2.45 0.04 -17.25
C GLU A 163 3.44 -0.68 -16.31
N GLY A 164 3.14 -0.69 -15.01
CA GLY A 164 3.93 -1.32 -13.97
C GLY A 164 4.07 -2.83 -14.18
N SER A 165 5.27 -3.38 -13.95
CA SER A 165 5.55 -4.80 -14.18
C SER A 165 4.77 -5.77 -13.27
N LEU A 166 4.34 -5.33 -12.09
CA LEU A 166 3.52 -6.13 -11.16
C LEU A 166 2.01 -5.97 -11.42
N MET A 167 1.61 -5.02 -12.26
CA MET A 167 0.22 -4.63 -12.49
C MET A 167 -0.44 -5.43 -13.60
N THR A 168 -0.31 -6.76 -13.53
CA THR A 168 -0.69 -7.70 -14.60
C THR A 168 -1.87 -8.60 -14.24
N SER A 169 -2.24 -8.71 -12.96
CA SER A 169 -3.34 -9.55 -12.48
C SER A 169 -4.06 -8.92 -11.29
N ALA A 170 -5.28 -9.39 -11.00
CA ALA A 170 -6.04 -8.94 -9.83
C ALA A 170 -5.35 -9.29 -8.50
N ALA A 171 -4.71 -10.45 -8.42
CA ALA A 171 -3.94 -10.84 -7.23
C ALA A 171 -2.75 -9.88 -7.02
N GLY A 172 -1.94 -9.66 -8.06
CA GLY A 172 -0.76 -8.79 -7.98
C GLY A 172 -1.11 -7.33 -7.66
N VAL A 173 -2.19 -6.79 -8.23
CA VAL A 173 -2.67 -5.44 -7.90
C VAL A 173 -3.10 -5.36 -6.44
N ARG A 174 -3.84 -6.36 -5.94
CA ARG A 174 -4.38 -6.35 -4.59
C ARG A 174 -3.28 -6.50 -3.53
N GLU A 175 -2.34 -7.40 -3.75
CA GLU A 175 -1.15 -7.58 -2.90
C GLU A 175 -0.32 -6.29 -2.88
N THR A 176 -0.01 -5.73 -4.06
CA THR A 176 0.74 -4.47 -4.12
C THR A 176 -0.02 -3.33 -3.45
N TYR A 177 -1.33 -3.24 -3.63
CA TYR A 177 -2.12 -2.19 -2.99
C TYR A 177 -2.13 -2.32 -1.47
N PHE A 178 -2.27 -3.54 -0.93
CA PHE A 178 -2.21 -3.77 0.52
C PHE A 178 -0.83 -3.48 1.09
N HIS A 179 0.24 -3.87 0.37
CA HIS A 179 1.63 -3.53 0.70
C HIS A 179 1.81 -2.01 0.82
N GLU A 180 1.39 -1.25 -0.19
CA GLU A 180 1.58 0.21 -0.20
C GLU A 180 0.66 0.93 0.82
N LEU A 181 -0.51 0.37 1.13
CA LEU A 181 -1.32 0.84 2.26
C LEU A 181 -0.58 0.68 3.59
N PHE A 182 0.20 -0.39 3.76
CA PHE A 182 0.97 -0.57 4.98
C PHE A 182 2.00 0.55 5.14
N HIS A 183 2.74 0.91 4.09
CA HIS A 183 3.69 2.04 4.16
C HIS A 183 3.04 3.35 4.59
N SER A 184 1.79 3.59 4.17
CA SER A 184 1.00 4.75 4.61
C SER A 184 0.69 4.70 6.11
N ASN A 185 0.30 3.52 6.62
CA ASN A 185 0.02 3.29 8.03
C ASN A 185 1.29 3.38 8.89
N ASP A 186 2.39 2.77 8.45
CA ASP A 186 3.67 2.81 9.15
C ASP A 186 4.20 4.24 9.29
N GLY A 187 4.10 5.03 8.21
CA GLY A 187 4.44 6.45 8.22
C GLY A 187 3.57 7.26 9.20
N ALA A 188 2.25 7.02 9.22
CA ALA A 188 1.33 7.65 10.18
C ALA A 188 1.62 7.23 11.64
N HIS A 189 2.20 6.05 11.84
CA HIS A 189 2.63 5.53 13.14
C HIS A 189 4.11 5.86 13.46
N ASN A 190 4.64 6.94 12.88
CA ASN A 190 6.01 7.42 13.12
C ASN A 190 7.08 6.38 12.78
N ASN A 191 6.94 5.73 11.62
CA ASN A 191 7.86 4.70 11.12
C ASN A 191 8.03 3.58 12.15
N TRP A 192 6.89 3.04 12.60
CA TRP A 192 6.79 2.02 13.65
C TRP A 192 7.69 0.82 13.38
N SER A 193 7.73 0.32 12.15
CA SER A 193 8.49 -0.87 11.76
C SER A 193 9.98 -0.75 12.13
N GLY A 194 10.56 0.43 11.93
CA GLY A 194 11.94 0.75 12.30
C GLY A 194 12.24 0.60 13.79
N LYS A 195 11.25 0.80 14.66
CA LYS A 195 11.39 0.66 16.12
C LYS A 195 11.01 -0.72 16.60
N ALA A 196 9.92 -1.28 16.07
CA ALA A 196 9.32 -2.51 16.55
C ALA A 196 9.97 -3.78 15.98
N LEU A 197 10.41 -3.74 14.73
CA LEU A 197 10.82 -4.95 13.99
C LEU A 197 12.32 -5.01 13.67
N ARG A 198 13.06 -3.91 13.86
CA ARG A 198 14.48 -3.83 13.48
C ARG A 198 15.33 -4.92 14.09
N ALA A 199 15.18 -5.16 15.40
CA ALA A 199 16.00 -6.14 16.10
C ALA A 199 15.82 -7.56 15.52
N ASP A 200 14.59 -7.95 15.20
CA ASP A 200 14.29 -9.24 14.59
C ASP A 200 14.76 -9.29 13.13
N TYR A 201 14.52 -8.23 12.35
CA TYR A 201 14.99 -8.11 10.97
C TYR A 201 16.52 -8.25 10.88
N ASP A 202 17.27 -7.49 11.69
CA ASP A 202 18.74 -7.51 11.70
C ASP A 202 19.26 -8.89 12.16
N ALA A 203 18.57 -9.54 13.11
CA ALA A 203 18.91 -10.90 13.54
C ALA A 203 18.72 -11.91 12.39
N ILE A 204 17.65 -11.79 11.60
CA ILE A 204 17.43 -12.63 10.41
C ILE A 204 18.55 -12.43 9.39
N VAL A 205 18.83 -11.17 9.02
CA VAL A 205 19.90 -10.85 8.05
C VAL A 205 21.25 -11.36 8.54
N LYS A 206 21.55 -11.27 9.84
CA LYS A 206 22.77 -11.82 10.43
C LYS A 206 22.83 -13.34 10.37
N LYS A 207 21.71 -14.04 10.59
CA LYS A 207 21.61 -15.52 10.46
C LYS A 207 21.73 -15.99 9.01
N CYS A 208 21.36 -15.12 8.06
CA CYS A 208 21.38 -15.40 6.63
C CYS A 208 22.39 -14.53 5.88
N PRO A 209 23.70 -14.76 6.09
CA PRO A 209 24.72 -14.01 5.38
C PRO A 209 24.55 -14.16 3.86
N GLY A 210 24.69 -13.04 3.15
CA GLY A 210 24.50 -12.99 1.69
C GLY A 210 23.03 -12.98 1.24
N VAL A 211 22.06 -12.92 2.17
CA VAL A 211 20.62 -12.74 1.90
C VAL A 211 20.08 -13.67 0.81
N THR A 212 20.53 -14.93 0.81
CA THR A 212 20.13 -15.91 -0.21
C THR A 212 18.70 -16.38 -0.02
N ILE A 213 17.99 -16.66 -1.12
CA ILE A 213 16.62 -17.20 -1.09
C ILE A 213 16.54 -18.42 -0.17
N LYS A 214 17.45 -19.39 -0.34
CA LYS A 214 17.44 -20.64 0.44
C LYS A 214 17.48 -20.39 1.96
N CYS A 215 18.27 -19.42 2.42
CA CYS A 215 18.35 -19.13 3.85
C CYS A 215 17.15 -18.33 4.36
N LEU A 216 16.65 -17.40 3.53
CA LEU A 216 15.57 -16.49 3.91
C LEU A 216 14.17 -17.10 3.79
N THR A 217 13.98 -18.19 3.04
CA THR A 217 12.69 -18.88 2.89
C THR A 217 11.88 -19.04 4.19
N PRO A 218 12.44 -19.51 5.32
CA PRO A 218 11.67 -19.64 6.56
C PRO A 218 11.28 -18.31 7.23
N TYR A 219 11.91 -17.19 6.83
CA TYR A 219 11.70 -15.87 7.42
C TYR A 219 10.92 -14.92 6.50
N ALA A 220 10.84 -15.22 5.20
CA ALA A 220 10.13 -14.42 4.21
C ALA A 220 8.62 -14.45 4.47
N PRO A 221 7.97 -13.29 4.72
CA PRO A 221 6.53 -13.26 4.91
C PRO A 221 5.77 -13.66 3.64
N ASN A 222 6.27 -13.28 2.47
CA ASN A 222 5.70 -13.62 1.17
C ASN A 222 6.77 -14.07 0.16
N ASP A 223 6.31 -14.62 -0.96
CA ASP A 223 7.13 -15.23 -2.02
C ASP A 223 7.60 -14.21 -3.08
N THR A 224 7.26 -12.93 -2.93
CA THR A 224 7.68 -11.85 -3.84
C THR A 224 9.20 -11.75 -3.88
N THR A 225 9.78 -11.85 -5.08
CA THR A 225 11.24 -11.76 -5.29
C THR A 225 11.61 -10.69 -6.32
N VAL A 226 12.81 -10.14 -6.18
CA VAL A 226 13.41 -9.25 -7.18
C VAL A 226 14.17 -10.08 -8.21
N ARG A 227 13.95 -9.78 -9.50
CA ARG A 227 14.64 -10.47 -10.59
C ARG A 227 16.17 -10.38 -10.42
N GLY A 228 16.82 -11.53 -10.30
CA GLY A 228 18.27 -11.63 -10.08
C GLY A 228 18.72 -11.29 -8.64
N GLY A 229 17.78 -11.14 -7.72
CA GLY A 229 18.02 -10.82 -6.32
C GLY A 229 17.40 -11.86 -5.37
N THR A 230 16.83 -11.38 -4.27
CA THR A 230 16.22 -12.20 -3.22
C THR A 230 14.76 -11.82 -2.97
N PHE A 231 14.17 -12.30 -1.88
CA PHE A 231 12.85 -11.86 -1.43
C PHE A 231 12.79 -10.34 -1.29
N TYR A 232 11.69 -9.74 -1.73
CA TYR A 232 11.50 -8.28 -1.76
C TYR A 232 11.73 -7.65 -0.38
N ALA A 233 11.18 -8.28 0.67
CA ALA A 233 11.38 -7.94 2.08
C ALA A 233 12.84 -7.82 2.54
N PHE A 234 13.78 -8.47 1.86
CA PHE A 234 15.20 -8.51 2.24
C PHE A 234 16.12 -7.99 1.12
N GLN A 235 15.56 -7.46 0.04
CA GLN A 235 16.35 -6.97 -1.07
C GLN A 235 17.13 -5.72 -0.65
N GLN A 236 18.44 -5.84 -0.61
CA GLN A 236 19.33 -4.72 -0.38
C GLN A 236 19.15 -3.67 -1.48
N ASN A 237 19.19 -2.39 -1.10
CA ASN A 237 19.06 -1.22 -1.99
C ASN A 237 17.65 -1.00 -2.59
N ASN A 238 16.61 -1.60 -2.02
CA ASN A 238 15.21 -1.28 -2.35
C ASN A 238 14.58 -0.24 -1.41
N GLY A 239 15.36 0.37 -0.51
CA GLY A 239 14.86 1.21 0.58
C GLY A 239 15.44 0.72 1.91
N ASP A 240 14.79 1.10 3.01
CA ASP A 240 15.09 0.53 4.32
C ASP A 240 14.35 -0.80 4.50
N GLY A 241 15.11 -1.91 4.48
CA GLY A 241 14.54 -3.25 4.36
C GLY A 241 13.58 -3.68 5.48
N VAL A 242 13.64 -3.09 6.68
CA VAL A 242 12.64 -3.42 7.70
C VAL A 242 11.25 -2.90 7.35
N HIS A 243 11.16 -1.78 6.63
CA HIS A 243 9.88 -1.22 6.19
C HIS A 243 9.26 -2.16 5.15
N GLU A 244 10.07 -2.66 4.21
CA GLU A 244 9.62 -3.66 3.24
C GLU A 244 9.25 -4.99 3.90
N TYR A 245 10.03 -5.43 4.88
CA TYR A 245 9.68 -6.61 5.68
C TYR A 245 8.34 -6.46 6.39
N ALA A 246 8.08 -5.29 6.98
CA ALA A 246 6.83 -5.00 7.66
C ALA A 246 5.64 -4.95 6.71
N ALA A 247 5.81 -4.34 5.53
CA ALA A 247 4.78 -4.30 4.48
C ALA A 247 4.45 -5.70 3.97
N GLU A 248 5.46 -6.54 3.68
CA GLU A 248 5.25 -7.94 3.30
C GLU A 248 4.64 -8.76 4.44
N LEU A 249 4.97 -8.47 5.71
CA LEU A 249 4.33 -9.09 6.86
C LEU A 249 2.84 -8.74 6.96
N ALA A 250 2.47 -7.50 6.64
CA ALA A 250 1.07 -7.08 6.59
C ALA A 250 0.30 -7.77 5.46
N VAL A 251 0.92 -7.91 4.28
CA VAL A 251 0.35 -8.72 3.18
C VAL A 251 0.13 -10.16 3.65
N ARG A 252 1.12 -10.78 4.30
CA ARG A 252 1.00 -12.14 4.83
C ARG A 252 -0.11 -12.27 5.87
N TYR A 253 -0.28 -11.28 6.75
CA TYR A 253 -1.39 -11.22 7.69
C TYR A 253 -2.73 -11.26 6.96
N TRP A 254 -2.90 -10.38 5.98
CA TRP A 254 -4.13 -10.30 5.18
C TRP A 254 -4.41 -11.60 4.41
N GLU A 255 -3.41 -12.21 3.77
CA GLU A 255 -3.57 -13.47 3.03
C GLU A 255 -3.99 -14.65 3.91
N GLU A 256 -3.33 -14.87 5.04
CA GLU A 256 -3.67 -15.96 5.96
C GLU A 256 -5.10 -15.79 6.50
N HIS A 257 -5.48 -14.57 6.86
CA HIS A 257 -6.83 -14.31 7.37
C HIS A 257 -7.89 -14.40 6.28
N MET A 258 -7.60 -13.95 5.05
CA MET A 258 -8.51 -14.15 3.92
C MET A 258 -8.74 -15.64 3.63
N GLU A 259 -7.69 -16.47 3.72
CA GLU A 259 -7.83 -17.91 3.55
C GLU A 259 -8.72 -18.52 4.65
N ILE A 260 -8.51 -18.15 5.92
CA ILE A 260 -9.33 -18.62 7.04
C ILE A 260 -10.79 -18.15 6.88
N LEU A 261 -11.02 -16.89 6.56
CA LEU A 261 -12.37 -16.35 6.35
C LEU A 261 -13.09 -17.02 5.17
N ALA A 262 -12.36 -17.47 4.15
CA ALA A 262 -12.93 -18.14 2.98
C ALA A 262 -13.12 -19.66 3.17
N LYS A 263 -12.21 -20.34 3.88
CA LYS A 263 -12.14 -21.81 3.93
C LYS A 263 -12.28 -22.41 5.34
N GLY A 264 -12.30 -21.57 6.38
CA GLY A 264 -12.32 -21.97 7.78
C GLY A 264 -10.97 -22.49 8.32
N LYS A 265 -9.92 -22.58 7.50
CA LYS A 265 -8.58 -23.04 7.89
C LYS A 265 -7.50 -22.61 6.89
N LEU A 266 -6.26 -22.57 7.35
CA LEU A 266 -5.09 -22.41 6.48
C LEU A 266 -4.72 -23.73 5.79
N ALA A 267 -4.22 -23.63 4.56
CA ALA A 267 -3.65 -24.78 3.85
C ALA A 267 -2.22 -25.10 4.33
N LYS A 268 -1.50 -24.10 4.83
CA LYS A 268 -0.13 -24.21 5.35
C LYS A 268 -0.11 -23.86 6.84
N LYS A 269 0.99 -24.21 7.52
CA LYS A 269 1.24 -23.77 8.90
C LYS A 269 1.26 -22.22 8.94
N PRO A 270 0.67 -21.57 9.96
CA PRO A 270 0.78 -20.12 10.13
C PRO A 270 2.22 -19.63 10.08
N PHE A 271 2.46 -18.49 9.44
CA PHE A 271 3.79 -17.88 9.35
C PHE A 271 4.44 -17.68 10.73
N LYS A 272 3.65 -17.22 11.70
CA LYS A 272 4.08 -16.99 13.09
C LYS A 272 4.65 -18.23 13.79
N CYS A 273 4.35 -19.43 13.27
CA CYS A 273 4.83 -20.69 13.82
C CYS A 273 6.11 -21.22 13.16
N GLY A 274 6.77 -20.39 12.35
CA GLY A 274 8.13 -20.61 11.87
C GLY A 274 9.18 -20.32 12.96
N PRO A 275 10.36 -19.80 12.58
CA PRO A 275 11.38 -19.35 13.52
C PRO A 275 10.85 -18.30 14.53
N PRO A 276 11.48 -18.16 15.71
CA PRO A 276 11.01 -17.24 16.77
C PRO A 276 10.86 -15.78 16.34
N GLU A 277 11.68 -15.31 15.40
CA GLU A 277 11.59 -13.95 14.85
C GLU A 277 10.24 -13.69 14.15
N ASN A 278 9.69 -14.70 13.47
CA ASN A 278 8.39 -14.59 12.80
C ASN A 278 7.27 -14.39 13.82
N GLY A 279 7.28 -15.17 14.90
CA GLY A 279 6.27 -15.08 15.96
C GLY A 279 6.29 -13.72 16.68
N ARG A 280 7.48 -13.19 16.99
CA ARG A 280 7.63 -11.87 17.60
C ARG A 280 7.19 -10.74 16.66
N SER A 281 7.64 -10.78 15.40
CA SER A 281 7.30 -9.77 14.40
C SER A 281 5.80 -9.77 14.12
N TRP A 282 5.20 -10.96 13.97
CA TRP A 282 3.77 -11.14 13.77
C TRP A 282 2.97 -10.56 14.94
N LYS A 283 3.32 -10.93 16.17
CA LYS A 283 2.64 -10.41 17.36
C LYS A 283 2.71 -8.88 17.42
N ALA A 284 3.88 -8.31 17.17
CA ALA A 284 4.06 -6.86 17.17
C ALA A 284 3.13 -6.17 16.14
N LEU A 285 3.08 -6.68 14.91
CA LEU A 285 2.20 -6.16 13.86
C LEU A 285 0.72 -6.26 14.25
N VAL A 286 0.30 -7.44 14.74
CA VAL A 286 -1.09 -7.72 15.11
C VAL A 286 -1.56 -6.83 16.26
N ASP A 287 -0.73 -6.67 17.28
CA ASP A 287 -1.05 -5.84 18.45
C ASP A 287 -1.17 -4.36 18.06
N GLU A 288 -0.24 -3.85 17.22
CA GLU A 288 -0.21 -2.44 16.81
C GLU A 288 -1.37 -2.08 15.87
N PHE A 289 -1.51 -2.81 14.77
CA PHE A 289 -2.37 -2.37 13.67
C PHE A 289 -3.73 -3.04 13.66
N PHE A 290 -3.83 -4.27 14.16
CA PHE A 290 -5.02 -5.11 14.01
C PHE A 290 -5.75 -5.39 15.34
N GLY A 291 -5.43 -4.61 16.38
CA GLY A 291 -6.13 -4.67 17.67
C GLY A 291 -6.02 -6.03 18.36
N GLY A 292 -4.89 -6.73 18.19
CA GLY A 292 -4.69 -8.06 18.76
C GLY A 292 -5.43 -9.19 18.03
N ARG A 293 -6.12 -8.88 16.92
CA ARG A 293 -6.99 -9.85 16.26
C ARG A 293 -6.20 -10.77 15.34
N ASP A 294 -6.12 -12.03 15.73
CA ASP A 294 -5.43 -13.08 14.98
C ASP A 294 -6.29 -14.35 14.92
N LEU A 295 -6.76 -14.70 13.73
CA LEU A 295 -7.56 -15.90 13.49
C LEU A 295 -6.69 -17.14 13.27
N THR A 296 -5.38 -16.97 13.11
CA THR A 296 -4.49 -18.09 12.81
C THR A 296 -4.31 -19.00 14.04
N PRO A 297 -4.30 -20.34 13.87
CA PRO A 297 -4.11 -21.27 14.98
C PRO A 297 -2.86 -21.00 15.82
N ALA A 298 -2.88 -21.48 17.06
CA ALA A 298 -1.69 -21.49 17.91
C ALA A 298 -0.58 -22.39 17.33
N CYS A 299 0.66 -22.10 17.77
CA CYS A 299 1.83 -22.94 17.59
C CYS A 299 2.00 -23.82 18.83
#